data_AF-A0A6J4QMY6-F1
#
_entry.id   AF-A0A6J4QMY6-F1
#
_cell.length_a   1.000
_cell.length_b   1.000
_cell.length_c   1.000
_cell.angle_alpha   90.00
_cell.angle_beta   90.00
_cell.angle_gamma   90.00
#
_symmetry.space_group_name_H-M   'P 1'
#
loop_
_entity.id
_entity.type
_entity.pdbx_description
1 polymer ?
#
loop_
_entity_poly.entity_id
_entity_poly.type
_entity_poly.pdbx_seq_one_letter_code
_entity_poly.pdbx_strand_id
1 'polypeptide(L)'
;MSITKGIVGNDFVDANGNNSLASLPFMLVVWVVLPLETTYYGYLFGTFFLFLCLAAFLTNQFHKWAHMDVPPAFVGWLQAWGVILSREHHDIHHESPYDTYYCITAGFWNPLLDRTRFFERAERLIRRSVPGTDPSLRSEREGNL
;
A
#
# COMPACT_ATOMS: atom_id res chain seq x y z
N MET A 1 -4.87 13.73 -17.25
CA MET A 1 -4.78 12.28 -17.56
C MET A 1 -4.92 11.56 -16.24
N SER A 2 -6.09 10.98 -15.94
CA SER A 2 -6.38 10.42 -14.61
C SER A 2 -5.33 9.35 -14.25
N ILE A 3 -4.76 9.46 -13.04
CA ILE A 3 -3.72 8.59 -12.47
C ILE A 3 -4.08 7.09 -12.63
N THR A 4 -5.38 6.78 -12.65
CA THR A 4 -5.97 5.45 -12.85
C THR A 4 -5.54 4.76 -14.16
N LYS A 5 -5.32 5.53 -15.25
CA LYS A 5 -4.99 4.93 -16.57
C LYS A 5 -3.54 4.48 -16.69
N GLY A 6 -2.63 5.03 -15.89
CA GLY A 6 -1.21 4.67 -15.94
C GLY A 6 -0.93 3.30 -15.33
N ILE A 7 -1.47 3.05 -14.13
CA ILE A 7 -1.13 1.85 -13.35
C ILE A 7 -1.63 0.54 -13.98
N VAL A 8 -2.80 0.58 -14.64
CA VAL A 8 -3.37 -0.58 -15.32
C VAL A 8 -2.58 -0.93 -16.59
N GLY A 9 -1.97 0.06 -17.24
CA GLY A 9 -1.20 -0.11 -18.48
C GLY A 9 0.20 -0.69 -18.29
N ASN A 10 0.76 -0.60 -17.08
CA ASN A 10 2.03 -1.25 -16.75
C ASN A 10 1.92 -2.76 -16.93
N ASP A 11 3.00 -3.46 -17.29
CA ASP A 11 2.99 -4.92 -17.23
C ASP A 11 3.22 -5.43 -15.79
N PHE A 12 3.56 -6.71 -15.61
CA PHE A 12 3.84 -7.26 -14.27
C PHE A 12 5.19 -6.77 -13.71
N VAL A 13 6.20 -6.64 -14.57
CA VAL A 13 7.54 -6.20 -14.19
C VAL A 13 7.53 -4.70 -13.90
N ASP A 14 6.84 -3.89 -14.70
CA ASP A 14 6.72 -2.45 -14.43
C ASP A 14 5.95 -2.16 -13.13
N ALA A 15 4.94 -2.96 -12.82
CA ALA A 15 4.15 -2.80 -11.59
C ALA A 15 4.93 -3.20 -10.31
N ASN A 16 5.83 -4.18 -10.41
CA ASN A 16 6.48 -4.80 -9.25
C ASN A 16 8.02 -4.80 -9.30
N GLY A 17 8.63 -4.17 -10.29
CA GLY A 17 10.09 -4.19 -10.47
C GLY A 17 10.76 -3.31 -9.43
N ASN A 18 10.26 -2.08 -9.26
CA ASN A 18 10.87 -1.10 -8.37
C ASN A 18 10.82 -1.52 -6.89
N ASN A 19 9.66 -2.00 -6.40
CA ASN A 19 9.54 -2.45 -5.00
C ASN A 19 10.34 -3.74 -4.75
N SER A 20 10.40 -4.66 -5.73
CA SER A 20 11.24 -5.87 -5.64
C SER A 20 12.72 -5.50 -5.60
N LEU A 21 13.18 -4.63 -6.50
CA LEU A 21 14.57 -4.19 -6.55
C LEU A 21 14.97 -3.47 -5.27
N ALA A 22 14.09 -2.65 -4.67
CA ALA A 22 14.33 -2.01 -3.38
C ALA A 22 14.35 -3.02 -2.21
N SER A 23 13.56 -4.09 -2.28
CA SER A 23 13.49 -5.11 -1.24
C SER A 23 14.75 -5.98 -1.17
N LEU A 24 15.46 -6.20 -2.28
CA LEU A 24 16.66 -7.03 -2.33
C LEU A 24 17.81 -6.53 -1.44
N PRO A 25 18.32 -5.29 -1.59
CA PRO A 25 19.40 -4.80 -0.72
C PRO A 25 18.95 -4.69 0.73
N PHE A 26 17.68 -4.39 0.98
CA PHE A 26 17.13 -4.40 2.34
C PHE A 26 17.18 -5.80 2.97
N MET A 27 16.72 -6.83 2.26
CA MET A 27 16.77 -8.21 2.72
C MET A 27 18.20 -8.74 2.85
N LEU A 28 19.13 -8.27 2.01
CA LEU A 28 20.55 -8.57 2.17
C LEU A 28 21.09 -8.04 3.51
N VAL A 29 20.74 -6.81 3.87
CA VAL A 29 21.11 -6.24 5.19
C VAL A 29 20.49 -7.04 6.32
N VAL A 30 19.21 -7.39 6.23
CA VAL A 30 18.53 -8.24 7.23
C VAL A 30 19.27 -9.57 7.39
N TRP A 31 19.67 -10.21 6.29
CA TRP A 31 20.38 -11.49 6.30
C TRP A 31 21.79 -11.40 6.90
N VAL A 32 22.54 -10.33 6.62
CA VAL A 32 23.90 -10.14 7.16
C VAL A 32 23.89 -9.72 8.63
N VAL A 33 22.96 -8.85 9.03
CA VAL A 33 22.95 -8.23 10.36
C VAL A 33 22.25 -9.10 11.38
N LEU A 34 21.19 -9.83 10.99
CA LEU A 34 20.41 -10.62 11.93
C LEU A 34 20.90 -12.07 12.00
N PRO A 35 20.97 -12.66 13.21
CA PRO A 35 21.30 -14.07 13.41
C PRO A 35 20.11 -14.99 13.07
N LEU A 36 19.70 -15.00 11.79
CA LEU A 36 18.46 -15.62 11.30
C LEU A 36 18.35 -17.12 11.61
N GLU A 37 19.47 -17.83 11.64
CA GLU A 37 19.52 -19.29 11.78
C GLU A 37 19.92 -19.75 13.18
N THR A 38 20.41 -18.86 14.03
CA THR A 38 21.02 -19.22 15.32
C THR A 38 20.19 -18.81 16.53
N THR A 39 19.21 -17.93 16.35
CA THR A 39 18.36 -17.46 17.44
C THR A 39 16.89 -17.46 17.06
N TYR A 40 16.03 -17.74 18.04
CA TYR A 40 14.58 -17.64 17.87
C TYR A 40 14.14 -16.25 17.41
N TYR A 41 14.70 -15.19 18.01
CA TYR A 41 14.39 -13.81 17.63
C TYR A 41 14.90 -13.48 16.23
N GLY A 42 16.08 -13.96 15.84
CA GLY A 42 16.59 -13.81 14.48
C GLY A 42 15.63 -14.40 13.46
N TYR A 43 15.17 -15.64 13.68
CA TYR A 43 14.17 -16.27 12.81
C TYR A 43 12.86 -15.48 12.73
N LEU A 44 12.33 -15.03 13.88
CA LEU A 44 11.12 -14.22 13.93
C LEU A 44 11.27 -12.91 13.16
N PHE A 45 12.34 -12.15 13.39
CA PHE A 45 12.57 -10.88 12.72
C PHE A 45 12.83 -11.06 11.22
N GLY A 46 13.62 -12.07 10.82
CA GLY A 46 13.83 -12.38 9.41
C GLY A 46 12.54 -12.73 8.69
N THR A 47 11.70 -13.56 9.33
CA THR A 47 10.38 -13.93 8.81
C THR A 47 9.49 -12.69 8.68
N PHE A 48 9.43 -11.87 9.72
CA PHE A 48 8.67 -10.61 9.70
C PHE A 48 9.06 -9.71 8.53
N PHE A 49 10.36 -9.46 8.32
CA PHE A 49 10.84 -8.62 7.22
C PHE A 49 10.62 -9.25 5.85
N LEU A 50 10.73 -10.57 5.73
CA LEU A 50 10.37 -11.29 4.50
C LEU A 50 8.88 -11.06 4.15
N PHE A 51 7.99 -11.24 5.13
CA PHE A 51 6.56 -10.98 4.93
C PHE A 51 6.27 -9.50 4.67
N LEU A 52 7.04 -8.57 5.25
CA LEU A 52 6.92 -7.14 4.96
C LEU A 52 7.26 -6.82 3.50
N CYS A 53 8.37 -7.36 2.99
CA CYS A 53 8.75 -7.21 1.58
C CYS A 53 7.72 -7.85 0.64
N LEU A 54 7.23 -9.04 1.00
CA LEU A 54 6.17 -9.70 0.24
C LEU A 54 4.86 -8.90 0.27
N ALA A 55 4.50 -8.32 1.41
CA ALA A 55 3.33 -7.46 1.52
C ALA A 55 3.48 -6.19 0.66
N ALA A 56 4.65 -5.57 0.63
CA ALA A 56 4.93 -4.43 -0.25
C ALA A 56 4.80 -4.80 -1.73
N PHE A 57 5.31 -5.98 -2.11
CA PHE A 57 5.11 -6.56 -3.44
C PHE A 57 3.62 -6.73 -3.77
N LEU A 58 2.91 -7.47 -2.93
CA LEU A 58 1.50 -7.80 -3.14
C LEU A 58 0.61 -6.56 -3.14
N THR A 59 0.94 -5.54 -2.34
CA THR A 59 0.20 -4.28 -2.29
C THR A 59 0.17 -3.61 -3.66
N ASN A 60 1.29 -3.55 -4.39
CA ASN A 60 1.29 -2.99 -5.75
C ASN A 60 0.40 -3.80 -6.69
N GLN A 61 0.47 -5.12 -6.62
CA GLN A 61 -0.30 -6.00 -7.50
C GLN A 61 -1.80 -5.93 -7.21
N PHE A 62 -2.19 -5.95 -5.94
CA PHE A 62 -3.58 -5.84 -5.49
C PHE A 62 -4.15 -4.46 -5.82
N HIS A 63 -3.36 -3.40 -5.62
CA HIS A 63 -3.74 -2.04 -6.00
C HIS A 63 -4.00 -1.90 -7.50
N LYS A 64 -3.12 -2.47 -8.34
CA LYS A 64 -3.34 -2.50 -9.80
C LYS A 64 -4.63 -3.24 -10.15
N TRP A 65 -4.89 -4.40 -9.54
CA TRP A 65 -6.12 -5.15 -9.78
C TRP A 65 -7.39 -4.43 -9.28
N ALA A 66 -7.30 -3.64 -8.21
CA ALA A 66 -8.42 -2.80 -7.74
C ALA A 66 -8.78 -1.70 -8.75
N HIS A 67 -7.84 -1.29 -9.61
CA HIS A 67 -8.09 -0.32 -10.68
C HIS A 67 -8.53 -0.95 -12.01
N MET A 68 -8.52 -2.27 -12.15
CA MET A 68 -8.99 -2.93 -13.37
C MET A 68 -10.51 -2.99 -13.41
N ASP A 69 -11.11 -2.61 -14.54
CA ASP A 69 -12.56 -2.81 -14.74
C ASP A 69 -12.94 -4.30 -14.81
N VAL A 70 -12.03 -5.14 -15.33
CA VAL A 70 -12.22 -6.59 -15.48
C VAL A 70 -10.96 -7.33 -14.99
N PRO A 71 -10.80 -7.56 -13.68
CA PRO A 71 -9.68 -8.35 -13.15
C PRO A 71 -9.85 -9.84 -13.48
N PRO A 72 -8.78 -10.65 -13.37
CA PRO A 72 -8.89 -12.11 -13.51
C PRO A 72 -9.95 -12.71 -12.58
N ALA A 73 -10.67 -13.75 -13.01
CA ALA A 73 -11.83 -14.28 -12.27
C ALA A 73 -11.51 -14.66 -10.81
N PHE A 74 -10.36 -15.31 -10.57
CA PHE A 74 -9.92 -15.65 -9.22
C PHE A 74 -9.62 -14.41 -8.36
N VAL A 75 -9.09 -13.34 -8.97
CA VAL A 75 -8.84 -12.06 -8.29
C VAL A 75 -10.19 -11.41 -7.92
N GLY A 76 -11.15 -11.37 -8.85
CA GLY A 76 -12.49 -10.88 -8.57
C GLY A 76 -13.17 -11.66 -7.44
N TRP A 77 -12.99 -12.98 -7.39
CA TRP A 77 -13.45 -13.81 -6.27
C TRP A 77 -12.79 -13.39 -4.95
N LEU A 78 -11.46 -13.27 -4.90
CA LEU A 78 -10.76 -12.83 -3.68
C LEU A 78 -11.22 -11.44 -3.20
N GLN A 79 -11.44 -10.51 -4.12
CA GLN A 79 -11.94 -9.16 -3.83
C GLN A 79 -13.37 -9.21 -3.25
N ALA A 80 -14.25 -10.05 -3.80
CA ALA A 80 -15.61 -10.21 -3.31
C ALA A 80 -15.68 -10.79 -1.89
N TRP A 81 -14.71 -11.63 -1.52
CA TRP A 81 -14.56 -12.17 -0.16
C TRP A 81 -13.77 -11.24 0.78
N GLY A 82 -13.34 -10.08 0.29
CA GLY A 82 -12.54 -9.11 1.03
C GLY A 82 -11.10 -9.56 1.31
N VAL A 83 -10.63 -10.68 0.74
CA VAL A 83 -9.28 -11.21 1.02
C VAL A 83 -8.18 -10.25 0.56
N ILE A 84 -8.44 -9.54 -0.54
CA ILE A 84 -7.55 -8.53 -1.14
C ILE A 84 -8.37 -7.27 -1.46
N LEU A 85 -7.67 -6.15 -1.72
CA LEU A 85 -8.31 -4.87 -1.97
C LEU A 85 -9.32 -4.93 -3.13
N SER A 86 -10.59 -4.65 -2.85
CA SER A 86 -11.63 -4.50 -3.86
C SER A 86 -11.60 -3.10 -4.49
N ARG A 87 -12.13 -2.99 -5.71
CA ARG A 87 -12.29 -1.70 -6.40
C ARG A 87 -13.13 -0.72 -5.58
N GLU A 88 -14.32 -1.15 -5.14
CA GLU A 88 -15.24 -0.30 -4.37
C GLU A 88 -14.57 0.27 -3.11
N HIS A 89 -13.82 -0.55 -2.38
CA HIS A 89 -13.14 -0.12 -1.17
C HIS A 89 -11.97 0.83 -1.45
N HIS A 90 -11.31 0.66 -2.59
CA HIS A 90 -10.25 1.54 -3.06
C HIS A 90 -10.79 2.85 -3.62
N ASP A 91 -11.95 2.84 -4.25
CA ASP A 91 -12.57 4.04 -4.82
C ASP A 91 -12.89 5.07 -3.71
N ILE A 92 -13.24 4.63 -2.49
CA ILE A 92 -13.40 5.51 -1.32
C ILE A 92 -12.12 6.32 -1.02
N HIS A 93 -10.95 5.72 -1.21
CA HIS A 93 -9.67 6.43 -1.04
C HIS A 93 -9.45 7.50 -2.12
N HIS A 94 -10.01 7.29 -3.31
CA HIS A 94 -10.00 8.25 -4.42
C HIS A 94 -11.16 9.25 -4.38
N GLU A 95 -11.95 9.26 -3.31
CA GLU A 95 -12.98 10.29 -3.11
C GLU A 95 -12.44 11.46 -2.29
N SER A 96 -12.80 12.69 -2.71
CA SER A 96 -12.54 13.89 -1.90
C SER A 96 -13.16 13.71 -0.50
N PRO A 97 -12.42 14.00 0.58
CA PRO A 97 -11.21 14.84 0.65
C PRO A 97 -9.86 14.10 0.56
N TYR A 98 -9.84 12.85 0.10
CA TYR A 98 -8.66 12.00 -0.09
C TYR A 98 -7.88 11.71 1.19
N ASP A 99 -8.51 11.76 2.35
CA ASP A 99 -7.84 11.64 3.65
C ASP A 99 -8.23 10.39 4.44
N THR A 100 -8.77 9.39 3.75
CA THR A 100 -9.23 8.15 4.37
C THR A 100 -8.85 6.91 3.56
N TYR A 101 -9.10 5.74 4.16
CA TYR A 101 -8.96 4.42 3.56
C TYR A 101 -7.54 4.06 3.05
N TYR A 102 -6.49 4.53 3.74
CA TYR A 102 -5.08 4.34 3.36
C TYR A 102 -4.56 2.87 3.35
N CYS A 103 -5.27 1.90 3.94
CA CYS A 103 -4.82 0.50 3.94
C CYS A 103 -5.15 -0.22 2.61
N ILE A 104 -4.30 -0.02 1.61
CA ILE A 104 -4.53 -0.50 0.24
C ILE A 104 -4.07 -1.95 -0.05
N THR A 105 -3.52 -2.70 0.92
CA THR A 105 -3.20 -4.12 0.68
C THR A 105 -4.48 -4.97 0.60
N ALA A 106 -5.32 -4.89 1.64
CA ALA A 106 -6.57 -5.66 1.74
C ALA A 106 -7.75 -4.86 2.26
N GLY A 107 -7.56 -3.62 2.73
CA GLY A 107 -8.66 -2.77 3.19
C GLY A 107 -9.25 -3.09 4.56
N PHE A 108 -8.99 -4.27 5.14
CA PHE A 108 -9.62 -4.76 6.38
C PHE A 108 -9.68 -3.74 7.53
N TRP A 109 -8.59 -2.99 7.73
CA TRP A 109 -8.46 -2.08 8.86
C TRP A 109 -9.09 -0.72 8.61
N ASN A 110 -9.41 -0.37 7.36
CA ASN A 110 -9.92 0.97 7.03
C ASN A 110 -11.20 1.33 7.82
N PRO A 111 -12.23 0.48 7.94
CA PRO A 111 -13.43 0.83 8.69
C PRO A 111 -13.19 1.06 10.18
N LEU A 112 -12.16 0.45 10.77
CA LEU A 112 -11.80 0.68 12.17
C LEU A 112 -10.98 1.97 12.33
N LEU A 113 -9.99 2.17 11.46
CA LEU A 113 -9.08 3.32 11.50
C LEU A 113 -9.80 4.63 11.14
N ASP A 114 -10.77 4.57 10.22
CA ASP A 114 -11.63 5.70 9.85
C ASP A 114 -12.56 6.09 11.02
N ARG A 115 -13.25 5.13 11.64
CA ARG A 115 -14.10 5.38 12.84
C ARG A 115 -13.32 6.01 13.99
N THR A 116 -12.05 5.66 14.16
CA THR A 116 -11.18 6.21 15.21
C THR A 116 -10.50 7.52 14.79
N ARG A 117 -10.69 7.98 13.54
CA ARG A 117 -9.99 9.12 12.93
C ARG A 117 -8.48 9.01 13.07
N PHE A 118 -7.96 7.78 12.98
CA PHE A 118 -6.57 7.49 13.26
C PHE A 118 -5.64 8.27 12.31
N PHE A 119 -5.88 8.18 11.00
CA PHE A 119 -5.05 8.85 10.00
C PHE A 119 -5.14 10.37 10.07
N GLU A 120 -6.34 10.94 10.27
CA GLU A 120 -6.53 12.38 10.48
C GLU A 120 -5.71 12.90 11.67
N ARG A 121 -5.61 12.11 12.76
CA ARG A 121 -4.77 12.45 13.92
C ARG A 121 -3.28 12.33 13.62
N ALA A 122 -2.87 11.25 12.95
CA ALA A 122 -1.48 11.05 12.56
C ALA A 122 -1.00 12.16 11.60
N GLU A 123 -1.82 12.52 10.63
CA GLU A 123 -1.56 13.60 9.69
C GLU A 123 -1.39 14.94 10.42
N ARG A 124 -2.30 15.30 11.33
CA ARG A 124 -2.14 16.52 12.15
C ARG A 124 -0.86 16.54 12.96
N LEU A 125 -0.42 15.39 13.48
CA LEU A 125 0.82 15.29 14.23
C LEU A 125 2.03 15.52 13.31
N ILE A 126 2.08 14.83 12.18
CA ILE A 126 3.15 14.99 11.18
C ILE A 126 3.23 16.45 10.73
N ARG A 127 2.10 17.07 10.41
CA ARG A 127 2.04 18.47 9.95
C ARG A 127 2.53 19.49 10.97
N ARG A 128 2.44 19.17 12.27
CA ARG A 128 2.99 20.02 13.34
C ARG A 128 4.49 19.82 13.54
N SER A 129 5.00 18.63 13.24
CA SER A 129 6.37 18.24 13.54
C SER A 129 7.32 18.36 12.34
N VAL A 130 6.79 18.31 11.12
CA VAL A 130 7.56 18.29 9.88
C VAL A 130 7.28 19.58 9.09
N PRO A 131 8.28 20.45 8.90
CA PRO A 131 8.13 21.62 8.04
C PRO A 131 7.82 21.23 6.59
N GLY A 132 7.02 22.05 5.89
CA GLY A 132 6.76 21.86 4.46
C GLY A 132 5.66 20.86 4.12
N THR A 133 4.88 20.39 5.09
CA THR A 133 3.73 19.52 4.87
C THR A 133 2.42 20.29 5.05
N ASP A 134 2.21 21.41 4.37
CA ASP A 134 0.93 22.13 4.40
C ASP A 134 -0.10 21.46 3.47
N PRO A 135 -1.41 21.44 3.78
CA PRO A 135 -2.43 20.84 2.90
C PRO A 135 -2.50 21.45 1.50
N SER A 136 -2.11 22.71 1.33
CA SER A 136 -2.06 23.39 0.03
C SER A 136 -1.01 22.82 -0.92
N LEU A 137 -0.01 22.09 -0.41
CA LEU A 137 1.07 21.49 -1.21
C LEU A 137 0.72 20.11 -1.78
N ARG A 138 -0.51 19.62 -1.54
CA ARG A 138 -0.94 18.29 -1.98
C ARG A 138 -1.28 18.31 -3.47
N SER A 139 -0.43 17.69 -4.29
CA SER A 139 -0.58 17.61 -5.76
C SER A 139 -1.91 16.97 -6.22
N GLU A 140 -2.48 16.08 -5.40
CA GLU A 140 -3.74 15.39 -5.71
C GLU A 140 -4.96 16.34 -5.77
N ARG A 141 -4.87 17.57 -5.21
CA ARG A 141 -5.94 18.58 -5.34
C ARG A 141 -5.99 19.25 -6.71
N GLU A 142 -4.88 19.29 -7.45
CA GLU A 142 -4.79 19.99 -8.73
C GLU A 142 -5.21 19.09 -9.92
N GLY A 143 -5.27 17.77 -9.72
CA GLY A 143 -5.54 16.78 -10.77
C GLY A 143 -6.99 16.66 -11.27
N ASN A 144 -7.91 17.50 -10.77
CA ASN A 144 -9.35 17.49 -11.12
C ASN A 144 -9.83 18.81 -11.78
N LEU A 145 -8.90 19.65 -12.27
CA LEU A 145 -9.21 20.79 -13.15
C LEU A 145 -8.98 20.41 -14.63
#